data_AF-A0A6P1E6W0-F1
#
_entry.id   AF-A0A6P1E6W0-F1
#
_cell.length_a   1.000
_cell.length_b   1.000
_cell.length_c   1.000
_cell.angle_alpha   90.00
_cell.angle_beta   90.00
_cell.angle_gamma   90.00
#
_symmetry.space_group_name_H-M   'P 1'
#
loop_
_entity.id
_entity.type
_entity.pdbx_description
1 polymer ?
#
loop_
_entity_poly.entity_id
_entity_poly.type
_entity_poly.pdbx_seq_one_letter_code
_entity_poly.pdbx_strand_id
1 'polypeptide(L)'
;MKTSQITKYLFKRQIVILGEMYLVTFAAIYILPLLLSLITGTLHDYSFVRILKTSPITGFFSFFMFVIATLSYENFKFLIQNGISRKTFFEAQITVYGLFILIGNTVNLVYNYLIYTPMTNRDTFNIFMTAYAKFFSNGIITVIFNFIFSALTLVIMTLIGMTIGSFLSLFSKTWQRILLVATPIIGGVTMIYIINALETSSLKMTWVEHFAELILGYHRSGIYNPFPMMAFMLLISVIMLAIVRYLFSKKQLKRE
;
A
#
# COMPACT_ATOMS: atom_id res chain seq x y z
N MET A 1 -8.78 -17.33 -23.68
CA MET A 1 -8.43 -16.21 -24.59
C MET A 1 -8.85 -14.83 -24.06
N LYS A 2 -10.13 -14.61 -23.67
CA LYS A 2 -10.60 -13.28 -23.23
C LYS A 2 -9.88 -12.72 -21.99
N THR A 3 -9.69 -13.51 -20.92
CA THR A 3 -9.02 -13.03 -19.69
C THR A 3 -7.60 -12.52 -19.95
N SER A 4 -6.78 -13.25 -20.72
CA SER A 4 -5.41 -12.84 -21.05
C SER A 4 -5.35 -11.51 -21.81
N GLN A 5 -6.26 -11.27 -22.75
CA GLN A 5 -6.33 -10.00 -23.48
C GLN A 5 -6.71 -8.85 -22.55
N ILE A 6 -7.67 -9.06 -21.64
CA ILE A 6 -8.04 -8.06 -20.63
C ILE A 6 -6.91 -7.80 -19.64
N THR A 7 -6.20 -8.84 -19.18
CA THR A 7 -5.01 -8.70 -18.34
C THR A 7 -3.95 -7.84 -19.03
N LYS A 8 -3.65 -8.11 -20.31
CA LYS A 8 -2.68 -7.30 -21.09
C LYS A 8 -3.13 -5.85 -21.23
N TYR A 9 -4.41 -5.63 -21.52
CA TYR A 9 -4.98 -4.28 -21.62
C TYR A 9 -4.86 -3.51 -20.30
N LEU A 10 -5.29 -4.12 -19.18
CA LEU A 10 -5.22 -3.51 -17.86
C LEU A 10 -3.78 -3.25 -17.43
N PHE A 11 -2.88 -4.21 -17.66
CA PHE A 11 -1.46 -4.05 -17.38
C PHE A 11 -0.88 -2.86 -18.13
N LYS A 12 -1.09 -2.77 -19.45
CA LYS A 12 -0.59 -1.67 -20.28
C LYS A 12 -1.15 -0.31 -19.84
N ARG A 13 -2.45 -0.23 -19.53
CA ARG A 13 -3.06 1.02 -19.07
C ARG A 13 -2.50 1.44 -17.71
N GLN A 14 -2.43 0.50 -16.76
CA GLN A 14 -2.04 0.82 -15.38
C GLN A 14 -0.54 1.07 -15.23
N ILE A 15 0.32 0.45 -16.03
CA ILE A 15 1.76 0.74 -15.98
C ILE A 15 2.08 2.16 -16.48
N VAL A 16 1.32 2.67 -17.44
CA VAL A 16 1.43 4.08 -17.86
C VAL A 16 1.03 5.01 -16.72
N ILE A 17 -0.13 4.78 -16.08
CA ILE A 17 -0.58 5.56 -14.92
C ILE A 17 0.46 5.51 -13.79
N LEU A 18 1.04 4.33 -13.54
CA LEU A 18 2.09 4.16 -12.54
C LEU A 18 3.35 4.96 -12.90
N GLY A 19 3.77 4.93 -14.17
CA GLY A 19 4.87 5.76 -14.67
C GLY A 19 4.61 7.26 -14.55
N GLU A 20 3.40 7.72 -14.88
CA GLU A 20 2.98 9.11 -14.72
C GLU A 20 3.04 9.54 -13.24
N MET A 21 2.54 8.72 -12.31
CA MET A 21 2.61 9.01 -10.88
C MET A 21 4.07 9.10 -10.38
N TYR A 22 4.96 8.24 -10.88
CA TYR A 22 6.39 8.33 -10.58
C TYR A 22 7.03 9.59 -11.15
N LEU A 23 6.70 9.97 -12.38
CA LEU A 23 7.21 11.20 -13.00
C LEU A 23 6.76 12.46 -12.24
N VAL A 24 5.47 12.53 -11.87
CA VAL A 24 4.93 13.65 -11.08
C VAL A 24 5.60 13.70 -9.70
N THR A 25 5.77 12.56 -9.05
CA THR A 25 6.43 12.49 -7.73
C THR A 25 7.90 12.85 -7.83
N PHE A 26 8.58 12.45 -8.90
CA PHE A 26 9.96 12.86 -9.17
C PHE A 26 10.05 14.37 -9.37
N ALA A 27 9.17 14.95 -10.18
CA ALA A 27 9.12 16.39 -10.39
C ALA A 27 8.85 17.14 -9.07
N ALA A 28 7.89 16.68 -8.27
CA ALA A 28 7.53 17.31 -7.01
C ALA A 28 8.63 17.23 -5.93
N ILE A 29 9.39 16.14 -5.88
CA ILE A 29 10.39 15.91 -4.81
C ILE A 29 11.78 16.42 -5.20
N TYR A 30 12.16 16.33 -6.47
CA TYR A 30 13.52 16.65 -6.89
C TYR A 30 13.61 17.95 -7.68
N ILE A 31 12.67 18.16 -8.62
CA ILE A 31 12.70 19.32 -9.52
C ILE A 31 12.13 20.56 -8.83
N LEU A 32 10.99 20.43 -8.15
CA LEU A 32 10.34 21.58 -7.51
C LEU A 32 11.23 22.21 -6.43
N PRO A 33 11.86 21.48 -5.49
CA PRO A 33 12.78 22.09 -4.52
C PRO A 33 14.01 22.72 -5.17
N LEU A 34 14.48 22.19 -6.30
CA LEU A 34 15.56 22.80 -7.08
C LEU A 34 15.12 24.13 -7.69
N LEU A 35 13.93 24.18 -8.30
CA LEU A 35 13.39 25.42 -8.85
C LEU A 35 13.14 26.47 -7.77
N LEU A 36 12.59 26.04 -6.62
CA LEU A 36 12.39 26.93 -5.48
C LEU A 36 13.71 27.48 -4.95
N SER A 37 14.74 26.64 -4.78
CA SER A 37 16.05 27.08 -4.28
C SER A 37 16.77 28.04 -5.24
N LEU A 38 16.55 27.90 -6.55
CA LEU A 38 17.01 28.85 -7.56
C LEU A 38 16.31 30.21 -7.41
N ILE A 39 15.00 30.21 -7.21
CA ILE A 39 14.19 31.44 -7.08
C ILE A 39 14.50 32.17 -5.76
N THR A 40 14.71 31.43 -4.67
CA THR A 40 14.99 32.00 -3.33
C THR A 40 16.47 32.31 -3.09
N GLY A 41 17.36 31.98 -4.03
CA GLY A 41 18.80 32.18 -3.87
C GLY A 41 19.49 31.21 -2.88
N THR A 42 18.82 30.12 -2.50
CA THR A 42 19.30 29.12 -1.53
C THR A 42 19.82 27.84 -2.21
N LEU A 43 20.35 27.95 -3.43
CA LEU A 43 20.84 26.79 -4.20
C LEU A 43 21.90 25.96 -3.46
N HIS A 44 22.70 26.59 -2.60
CA HIS A 44 23.71 25.92 -1.78
C HIS A 44 23.12 24.92 -0.75
N ASP A 45 21.86 25.12 -0.33
CA ASP A 45 21.15 24.21 0.58
C ASP A 45 20.55 23.01 -0.16
N TYR A 46 20.39 23.10 -1.48
CA TYR A 46 19.87 22.01 -2.28
C TYR A 46 20.90 20.90 -2.42
N SER A 47 20.53 19.68 -2.02
CA SER A 47 21.35 18.50 -2.21
C SER A 47 20.51 17.34 -2.69
N PHE A 48 20.65 16.98 -3.96
CA PHE A 48 19.97 15.83 -4.55
C PHE A 48 20.23 14.54 -3.75
N VAL A 49 21.49 14.32 -3.34
CA VAL A 49 21.89 13.15 -2.55
C VAL A 49 21.20 13.14 -1.19
N ARG A 50 21.10 14.29 -0.52
CA ARG A 50 20.41 14.40 0.77
C ARG A 50 18.92 14.07 0.61
N ILE A 51 18.27 14.63 -0.40
CA ILE A 51 16.86 14.36 -0.69
C ILE A 51 16.67 12.86 -0.96
N LEU A 52 17.50 12.26 -1.81
CA LEU A 52 17.45 10.83 -2.14
C LEU A 52 17.59 9.93 -0.89
N LYS A 53 18.45 10.29 0.07
CA LYS A 53 18.62 9.59 1.35
C LYS A 53 17.38 9.64 2.24
N THR A 54 16.59 10.70 2.14
CA THR A 54 15.40 10.93 2.98
C THR A 54 14.09 10.61 2.28
N SER A 55 14.10 10.43 0.96
CA SER A 55 12.91 10.19 0.15
C SER A 55 12.30 8.80 0.44
N PRO A 56 11.00 8.72 0.76
CA PRO A 56 10.32 7.45 1.00
C PRO A 56 9.94 6.74 -0.31
N ILE A 57 10.92 6.51 -1.20
CA ILE A 57 10.72 5.99 -2.57
C ILE A 57 9.91 4.70 -2.59
N THR A 58 10.20 3.79 -1.67
CA THR A 58 9.52 2.50 -1.57
C THR A 58 8.09 2.64 -1.03
N GLY A 59 7.84 3.64 -0.19
CA GLY A 59 6.50 4.00 0.29
C GLY A 59 5.59 4.47 -0.84
N PHE A 60 6.13 5.20 -1.84
CA PHE A 60 5.34 5.66 -2.98
C PHE A 60 4.73 4.53 -3.79
N PHE A 61 5.45 3.43 -4.00
CA PHE A 61 4.87 2.28 -4.73
C PHE A 61 3.62 1.74 -4.03
N SER A 62 3.68 1.60 -2.70
CA SER A 62 2.56 1.11 -1.91
C SER A 62 1.36 2.07 -1.97
N PHE A 63 1.63 3.37 -1.94
CA PHE A 63 0.60 4.41 -2.11
C PHE A 63 -0.01 4.41 -3.52
N PHE A 64 0.80 4.29 -4.57
CA PHE A 64 0.35 4.23 -5.96
C PHE A 64 -0.51 3.00 -6.22
N MET A 65 -0.11 1.84 -5.69
CA MET A 65 -0.92 0.62 -5.76
C MET A 65 -2.27 0.81 -5.08
N PHE A 66 -2.30 1.44 -3.91
CA PHE A 66 -3.55 1.81 -3.24
C PHE A 66 -4.44 2.71 -4.12
N VAL A 67 -3.89 3.79 -4.69
CA VAL A 67 -4.63 4.73 -5.55
C VAL A 67 -5.19 4.05 -6.80
N ILE A 68 -4.36 3.30 -7.54
CA ILE A 68 -4.80 2.55 -8.74
C ILE A 68 -5.90 1.54 -8.36
N ALA A 69 -5.73 0.85 -7.23
CA ALA A 69 -6.72 -0.10 -6.73
C ALA A 69 -8.07 0.56 -6.43
N THR A 70 -8.05 1.75 -5.84
CA THR A 70 -9.25 2.55 -5.56
C THR A 70 -9.94 3.04 -6.83
N LEU A 71 -9.19 3.49 -7.83
CA LEU A 71 -9.71 4.06 -9.09
C LEU A 71 -10.14 3.02 -10.15
N SER A 72 -10.75 1.91 -9.71
CA SER A 72 -11.12 0.80 -10.61
C SER A 72 -12.41 1.00 -11.40
N TYR A 73 -13.21 2.03 -11.10
CA TYR A 73 -14.57 2.17 -11.63
C TYR A 73 -14.62 2.45 -13.13
N GLU A 74 -13.72 3.27 -13.67
CA GLU A 74 -13.71 3.58 -15.11
C GLU A 74 -13.40 2.35 -15.95
N ASN A 75 -12.38 1.58 -15.55
CA ASN A 75 -12.04 0.30 -16.17
C ASN A 75 -13.22 -0.67 -16.12
N PHE A 76 -13.91 -0.72 -14.97
CA PHE A 76 -15.11 -1.52 -14.82
C PHE A 76 -16.22 -1.08 -15.80
N LYS A 77 -16.58 0.21 -15.84
CA LYS A 77 -17.63 0.73 -16.73
C LYS A 77 -17.31 0.41 -18.19
N PHE A 78 -16.10 0.73 -18.65
CA PHE A 78 -15.67 0.49 -20.02
C PHE A 78 -15.73 -0.99 -20.39
N LEU A 79 -15.19 -1.89 -19.56
CA LEU A 79 -15.11 -3.31 -19.90
C LEU A 79 -16.46 -4.01 -19.85
N ILE A 80 -17.32 -3.68 -18.88
CA ILE A 80 -18.68 -4.25 -18.83
C ILE A 80 -19.52 -3.77 -20.02
N GLN A 81 -19.39 -2.49 -20.42
CA GLN A 81 -20.09 -1.97 -21.61
C GLN A 81 -19.63 -2.65 -22.91
N ASN A 82 -18.36 -3.06 -22.99
CA ASN A 82 -17.82 -3.84 -24.10
C ASN A 82 -18.09 -5.36 -23.99
N GLY A 83 -19.04 -5.78 -23.15
CA GLY A 83 -19.49 -7.17 -23.06
C GLY A 83 -18.54 -8.12 -22.31
N ILE A 84 -17.58 -7.60 -21.54
CA ILE A 84 -16.71 -8.42 -20.68
C ILE A 84 -17.47 -8.80 -19.41
N SER A 85 -17.40 -10.06 -19.02
CA SER A 85 -18.04 -10.52 -17.78
C SER A 85 -17.35 -9.96 -16.53
N ARG A 86 -18.12 -9.73 -15.46
CA ARG A 86 -17.58 -9.25 -14.16
C ARG A 86 -16.51 -10.18 -13.60
N LYS A 87 -16.70 -11.50 -13.74
CA LYS A 87 -15.76 -12.53 -13.30
C LYS A 87 -14.43 -12.40 -14.04
N THR A 88 -14.48 -12.33 -15.37
CA THR A 88 -13.29 -12.19 -16.22
C THR A 88 -12.50 -10.93 -15.88
N PHE A 89 -13.20 -9.80 -15.67
CA PHE A 89 -12.53 -8.56 -15.29
C PHE A 89 -11.92 -8.63 -13.89
N PHE A 90 -12.63 -9.18 -12.91
CA PHE A 90 -12.12 -9.33 -11.54
C PHE A 90 -10.85 -10.21 -11.51
N GLU A 91 -10.87 -11.36 -12.17
CA GLU A 91 -9.71 -12.25 -12.28
C GLU A 91 -8.53 -11.54 -12.95
N ALA A 92 -8.75 -10.87 -14.09
CA ALA A 92 -7.72 -10.11 -14.77
C ALA A 92 -7.14 -9.00 -13.89
N GLN A 93 -7.98 -8.28 -13.14
CA GLN A 93 -7.56 -7.21 -12.23
C GLN A 93 -6.69 -7.73 -11.09
N ILE A 94 -7.10 -8.83 -10.43
CA ILE A 94 -6.30 -9.47 -9.37
C ILE A 94 -4.96 -9.96 -9.92
N THR A 95 -4.94 -10.55 -11.14
CA THR A 95 -3.68 -10.96 -11.77
C THR A 95 -2.76 -9.78 -12.04
N VAL A 96 -3.26 -8.67 -12.59
CA VAL A 96 -2.44 -7.48 -12.85
C VAL A 96 -1.86 -6.90 -11.56
N TYR A 97 -2.67 -6.78 -10.51
CA TYR A 97 -2.17 -6.29 -9.22
C TYR A 97 -1.16 -7.24 -8.59
N GLY A 98 -1.37 -8.56 -8.68
CA GLY A 98 -0.38 -9.54 -8.24
C GLY A 98 0.96 -9.40 -8.97
N LEU A 99 0.93 -9.20 -10.30
CA LEU A 99 2.14 -8.97 -11.09
C LEU A 99 2.85 -7.66 -10.69
N PHE A 100 2.10 -6.57 -10.50
CA PHE A 100 2.70 -5.32 -10.04
C PHE A 100 3.29 -5.44 -8.64
N ILE A 101 2.62 -6.12 -7.71
CA ILE A 101 3.18 -6.36 -6.38
C ILE A 101 4.49 -7.14 -6.49
N LEU A 102 4.56 -8.20 -7.29
CA LEU A 102 5.77 -8.98 -7.48
C LEU A 102 6.91 -8.12 -8.06
N ILE A 103 6.65 -7.41 -9.16
CA ILE A 103 7.65 -6.57 -9.85
C ILE A 103 8.08 -5.42 -8.95
N GLY A 104 7.13 -4.67 -8.40
CA GLY A 104 7.39 -3.50 -7.58
C GLY A 104 8.07 -3.83 -6.26
N ASN A 105 7.68 -4.93 -5.59
CA ASN A 105 8.38 -5.41 -4.40
C ASN A 105 9.84 -5.79 -4.72
N THR A 106 10.06 -6.47 -5.85
CA THR A 106 11.40 -6.82 -6.30
C THR A 106 12.25 -5.58 -6.53
N VAL A 107 11.75 -4.62 -7.32
CA VAL A 107 12.45 -3.36 -7.61
C VAL A 107 12.73 -2.57 -6.32
N ASN A 108 11.75 -2.46 -5.42
CA ASN A 108 11.90 -1.76 -4.15
C ASN A 108 12.98 -2.38 -3.26
N LEU A 109 13.02 -3.71 -3.14
CA LEU A 109 14.02 -4.38 -2.33
C LEU A 109 15.41 -4.32 -2.96
N VAL A 110 15.51 -4.46 -4.29
CA VAL A 110 16.78 -4.25 -5.01
C VAL A 110 17.30 -2.83 -4.78
N TYR A 111 16.44 -1.82 -4.90
CA TYR A 111 16.81 -0.44 -4.58
C TYR A 111 17.27 -0.29 -3.12
N ASN A 112 16.53 -0.88 -2.17
CA ASN A 112 16.86 -0.74 -0.76
C ASN A 112 18.22 -1.38 -0.42
N TYR A 113 18.44 -2.63 -0.85
CA TYR A 113 19.67 -3.36 -0.53
C TYR A 113 20.89 -2.85 -1.31
N LEU A 114 20.74 -2.49 -2.59
CA LEU A 114 21.89 -2.12 -3.44
C LEU A 114 22.19 -0.63 -3.47
N ILE A 115 21.21 0.23 -3.16
CA ILE A 115 21.36 1.69 -3.27
C ILE A 115 21.15 2.35 -1.91
N TYR A 116 19.98 2.18 -1.28
CA TYR A 116 19.64 2.90 -0.05
C TYR A 116 20.56 2.54 1.12
N THR A 117 20.75 1.24 1.40
CA THR A 117 21.56 0.78 2.53
C THR A 117 23.03 1.21 2.40
N PRO A 118 23.73 0.99 1.26
CA PRO A 118 25.10 1.48 1.08
C PRO A 118 25.21 3.01 1.15
N MET A 119 24.19 3.73 0.67
CA MET A 119 24.21 5.20 0.67
C MET A 119 23.97 5.80 2.06
N THR A 120 23.17 5.14 2.91
CA THR A 120 22.76 5.65 4.22
C THR A 120 23.49 4.99 5.39
N ASN A 121 24.20 3.88 5.17
CA ASN A 121 24.75 2.99 6.20
C ASN A 121 23.68 2.57 7.22
N ARG A 122 22.44 2.38 6.76
CA ARG A 122 21.30 1.94 7.58
C ARG A 122 20.69 0.68 6.99
N ASP A 123 20.62 -0.36 7.82
CA ASP A 123 20.03 -1.64 7.45
C ASP A 123 18.52 -1.68 7.71
N THR A 124 17.99 -0.71 8.47
CA THR A 124 16.57 -0.59 8.84
C THR A 124 15.82 0.31 7.86
N PHE A 125 15.50 -0.20 6.67
CA PHE A 125 14.80 0.57 5.63
C PHE A 125 13.30 0.26 5.51
N ASN A 126 12.81 -0.78 6.18
CA ASN A 126 11.39 -1.09 6.26
C ASN A 126 11.01 -1.70 7.62
N ILE A 127 9.71 -1.90 7.84
CA ILE A 127 9.16 -2.46 9.09
C ILE A 127 9.79 -3.82 9.39
N PHE A 128 9.97 -4.67 8.39
CA PHE A 128 10.56 -5.99 8.58
C PHE A 128 12.00 -5.92 9.07
N MET A 129 12.84 -5.10 8.43
CA MET A 129 14.24 -4.94 8.84
C MET A 129 14.37 -4.34 10.24
N THR A 130 13.41 -3.51 10.62
CA THR A 130 13.38 -2.85 11.95
C THR A 130 12.96 -3.82 13.04
N ALA A 131 11.88 -4.58 12.83
CA ALA A 131 11.27 -5.39 13.88
C ALA A 131 11.74 -6.86 13.88
N TYR A 132 11.98 -7.45 12.71
CA TYR A 132 12.06 -8.91 12.54
C TYR A 132 13.40 -9.41 12.01
N ALA A 133 14.27 -8.57 11.43
CA ALA A 133 15.51 -9.06 10.80
C ALA A 133 16.43 -9.85 11.75
N LYS A 134 16.45 -9.48 13.04
CA LYS A 134 17.25 -10.15 14.07
C LYS A 134 16.75 -11.55 14.45
N PHE A 135 15.54 -11.93 14.04
CA PHE A 135 14.98 -13.25 14.31
C PHE A 135 15.75 -14.35 13.57
N PHE A 136 16.27 -14.05 12.38
CA PHE A 136 17.03 -15.01 11.57
C PHE A 136 18.53 -14.77 11.72
N SER A 137 19.29 -15.84 11.97
CA SER A 137 20.76 -15.78 12.00
C SER A 137 21.38 -15.76 10.60
N ASN A 138 20.66 -16.22 9.58
CA ASN A 138 21.13 -16.29 8.20
C ASN A 138 20.56 -15.12 7.38
N GLY A 139 21.44 -14.27 6.85
CA GLY A 139 21.06 -13.10 6.06
C GLY A 139 20.25 -13.41 4.80
N ILE A 140 20.50 -14.54 4.13
CA ILE A 140 19.72 -14.95 2.94
C ILE A 140 18.27 -15.25 3.35
N ILE A 141 18.07 -15.95 4.47
CA ILE A 141 16.73 -16.24 5.00
C ILE A 141 16.04 -14.92 5.38
N THR A 142 16.76 -13.99 6.00
CA THR A 142 16.24 -12.64 6.30
C THR A 142 15.76 -11.93 5.04
N VAL A 143 16.52 -11.97 3.94
CA VAL A 143 16.12 -11.36 2.66
C VAL A 143 14.84 -12.00 2.10
N ILE A 144 14.75 -13.33 2.12
CA ILE A 144 13.57 -14.07 1.63
C ILE A 144 12.32 -13.70 2.44
N PHE A 145 12.42 -13.71 3.76
CA PHE A 145 11.29 -13.35 4.61
C PHE A 145 10.93 -11.86 4.53
N ASN A 146 11.91 -10.99 4.34
CA ASN A 146 11.67 -9.58 4.03
C ASN A 146 10.85 -9.43 2.73
N PHE A 147 11.20 -10.19 1.70
CA PHE A 147 10.47 -10.21 0.44
C PHE A 147 9.01 -10.61 0.64
N ILE A 148 8.75 -11.71 1.34
CA ILE A 148 7.39 -12.21 1.59
C ILE A 148 6.59 -11.21 2.45
N PHE A 149 7.18 -10.70 3.54
CA PHE A 149 6.54 -9.74 4.42
C PHE A 149 6.17 -8.44 3.69
N SER A 150 7.10 -7.90 2.91
CA SER A 150 6.88 -6.67 2.13
C SER A 150 5.82 -6.89 1.04
N ALA A 151 5.81 -8.05 0.38
CA ALA A 151 4.77 -8.42 -0.57
C ALA A 151 3.38 -8.53 0.09
N LEU A 152 3.28 -9.17 1.26
CA LEU A 152 2.03 -9.24 2.03
C LEU A 152 1.53 -7.84 2.43
N THR A 153 2.44 -6.93 2.79
CA THR A 153 2.09 -5.54 3.13
C THR A 153 1.47 -4.84 1.91
N LEU A 154 2.08 -4.99 0.74
CA LEU A 154 1.57 -4.45 -0.51
C LEU A 154 0.22 -5.07 -0.91
N VAL A 155 0.03 -6.38 -0.68
CA VAL A 155 -1.25 -7.06 -0.91
C VAL A 155 -2.35 -6.43 -0.06
N ILE A 156 -2.13 -6.27 1.24
CA ILE A 156 -3.11 -5.64 2.14
C ILE A 156 -3.44 -4.23 1.68
N MET A 157 -2.43 -3.40 1.42
CA MET A 157 -2.65 -2.01 0.97
C MET A 157 -3.44 -1.94 -0.34
N THR A 158 -3.13 -2.83 -1.28
CA THR A 158 -3.86 -2.94 -2.54
C THR A 158 -5.32 -3.38 -2.30
N LEU A 159 -5.55 -4.37 -1.44
CA LEU A 159 -6.89 -4.86 -1.11
C LEU A 159 -7.72 -3.81 -0.35
N ILE A 160 -7.11 -3.01 0.53
CA ILE A 160 -7.76 -1.84 1.16
C ILE A 160 -8.20 -0.87 0.05
N GLY A 161 -7.30 -0.52 -0.87
CA GLY A 161 -7.62 0.35 -2.00
C GLY A 161 -8.78 -0.20 -2.84
N MET A 162 -8.77 -1.49 -3.17
CA MET A 162 -9.85 -2.16 -3.89
C MET A 162 -11.17 -2.17 -3.12
N THR A 163 -11.12 -2.37 -1.80
CA THR A 163 -12.29 -2.38 -0.92
C THR A 163 -12.94 -1.02 -0.91
N ILE A 164 -12.17 0.03 -0.64
CA ILE A 164 -12.64 1.42 -0.63
C ILE A 164 -13.20 1.79 -2.01
N GLY A 165 -12.45 1.52 -3.08
CA GLY A 165 -12.90 1.81 -4.44
C GLY A 165 -14.19 1.09 -4.82
N SER A 166 -14.33 -0.17 -4.41
CA SER A 166 -15.53 -0.96 -4.67
C SER A 166 -16.71 -0.52 -3.82
N PHE A 167 -16.49 -0.21 -2.55
CA PHE A 167 -17.50 0.33 -1.64
C PHE A 167 -18.01 1.70 -2.13
N LEU A 168 -17.11 2.65 -2.38
CA LEU A 168 -17.46 3.98 -2.88
C LEU A 168 -18.23 3.90 -4.19
N SER A 169 -17.90 2.94 -5.07
CA SER A 169 -18.61 2.77 -6.33
C SER A 169 -20.11 2.45 -6.19
N LEU A 170 -20.58 2.04 -5.02
CA LEU A 170 -22.01 1.81 -4.73
C LEU A 170 -22.80 3.11 -4.51
N PHE A 171 -22.13 4.22 -4.16
CA PHE A 171 -22.76 5.49 -3.82
C PHE A 171 -22.75 6.49 -4.98
N SER A 172 -23.62 7.51 -4.97
CA SER A 172 -23.58 8.60 -5.95
C SER A 172 -22.28 9.42 -5.84
N LYS A 173 -21.91 10.16 -6.90
CA LYS A 173 -20.67 10.99 -6.92
C LYS A 173 -20.61 11.97 -5.73
N THR A 174 -21.75 12.53 -5.33
CA THR A 174 -21.85 13.42 -4.16
C THR A 174 -21.51 12.70 -2.87
N TRP A 175 -22.14 11.55 -2.61
CA TRP A 175 -21.88 10.74 -1.43
C TRP A 175 -20.46 10.18 -1.39
N GLN A 176 -19.86 9.85 -2.53
CA GLN A 176 -18.46 9.45 -2.60
C GLN A 176 -17.52 10.55 -2.07
N ARG A 177 -17.74 11.80 -2.49
CA ARG A 177 -16.96 12.95 -2.02
C ARG A 177 -17.17 13.19 -0.53
N ILE A 178 -18.42 13.12 -0.05
CA ILE A 178 -18.74 13.27 1.37
C ILE A 178 -18.03 12.19 2.19
N LEU A 179 -18.12 10.92 1.80
CA LEU A 179 -17.48 9.82 2.52
C LEU A 179 -15.96 9.95 2.54
N LEU A 180 -15.35 10.32 1.41
CA LEU A 180 -13.89 10.52 1.32
C LEU A 180 -13.37 11.63 2.23
N VAL A 181 -14.17 12.67 2.49
CA VAL A 181 -13.77 13.79 3.37
C VAL A 181 -14.19 13.55 4.82
N ALA A 182 -15.42 13.12 5.05
CA ALA A 182 -15.98 12.96 6.39
C ALA A 182 -15.37 11.77 7.14
N THR A 183 -15.09 10.65 6.47
CA THR A 183 -14.57 9.45 7.14
C THR A 183 -13.20 9.69 7.79
N PRO A 184 -12.19 10.31 7.12
CA PRO A 184 -10.93 10.63 7.79
C PRO A 184 -11.09 11.58 8.98
N ILE A 185 -11.98 12.59 8.87
CA ILE A 185 -12.20 13.58 9.94
C ILE A 185 -12.85 12.90 11.15
N ILE A 186 -13.98 12.21 10.95
CA ILE A 186 -14.70 11.52 12.02
C ILE A 186 -13.81 10.43 12.63
N GLY A 187 -13.11 9.66 11.79
CA GLY A 187 -12.18 8.62 12.23
C GLY A 187 -11.05 9.18 13.08
N GLY A 188 -10.43 10.28 12.64
CA GLY A 188 -9.35 10.95 13.37
C GLY A 188 -9.82 11.51 14.71
N VAL A 189 -10.95 12.22 14.74
CA VAL A 189 -11.53 12.74 15.99
C VAL A 189 -11.86 11.59 16.95
N THR A 190 -12.52 10.55 16.47
CA THR A 190 -12.86 9.38 17.28
C THR A 190 -11.60 8.71 17.84
N MET A 191 -10.55 8.58 17.03
CA MET A 191 -9.29 7.99 17.47
C MET A 191 -8.61 8.83 18.56
N ILE A 192 -8.59 10.16 18.43
CA ILE A 192 -8.07 11.07 19.47
C ILE A 192 -8.85 10.89 20.78
N TYR A 193 -10.18 10.85 20.71
CA TYR A 193 -11.01 10.63 21.90
C TYR A 193 -10.73 9.27 22.56
N ILE A 194 -10.56 8.21 21.78
CA ILE A 194 -10.22 6.88 22.30
C ILE A 194 -8.85 6.90 22.96
N ILE A 195 -7.83 7.49 22.33
CA ILE A 195 -6.47 7.59 22.90
C ILE A 195 -6.50 8.34 24.23
N ASN A 196 -7.14 9.51 24.26
CA ASN A 196 -7.25 10.30 25.48
C ASN A 196 -8.01 9.56 26.59
N ALA A 197 -9.06 8.81 26.24
CA ALA A 197 -9.80 7.98 27.19
C ALA A 197 -8.96 6.81 27.72
N LEU A 198 -8.10 6.21 26.89
CA LEU A 198 -7.18 5.14 27.30
C LEU A 198 -6.05 5.66 28.20
N GLU A 199 -5.57 6.90 28.00
CA GLU A 199 -4.55 7.52 28.87
C GLU A 199 -5.09 7.91 30.25
N THR A 200 -6.36 8.33 30.32
CA THR A 200 -6.97 8.85 31.57
C THR A 200 -7.75 7.81 32.37
N SER A 201 -8.17 6.70 31.76
CA SER A 201 -8.89 5.64 32.46
C SER A 201 -7.94 4.61 33.08
N SER A 202 -8.27 4.11 34.27
CA SER A 202 -7.59 2.94 34.87
C SER A 202 -7.90 1.62 34.14
N LEU A 203 -8.61 1.68 33.00
CA LEU A 203 -8.93 0.55 32.15
C LEU A 203 -7.68 0.15 31.35
N LYS A 204 -6.76 -0.54 32.01
CA LYS A 204 -5.73 -1.31 31.30
C LYS A 204 -6.44 -2.42 30.54
N MET A 205 -6.71 -2.22 29.25
CA MET A 205 -7.21 -3.26 28.36
C MET A 205 -6.09 -4.27 28.06
N THR A 206 -5.64 -4.99 29.08
CA THR A 206 -4.52 -5.93 29.02
C THR A 206 -4.71 -7.00 27.95
N TRP A 207 -5.96 -7.36 27.64
CA TRP A 207 -6.28 -8.28 26.56
C TRP A 207 -5.91 -7.72 25.17
N VAL A 208 -6.05 -6.41 24.94
CA VAL A 208 -5.69 -5.76 23.66
C VAL A 208 -4.16 -5.76 23.51
N GLU A 209 -3.46 -5.46 24.59
CA GLU A 209 -2.00 -5.52 24.64
C GLU A 209 -1.50 -6.94 24.36
N HIS A 210 -1.98 -7.96 25.08
CA HIS A 210 -1.59 -9.35 24.84
C HIS A 210 -1.96 -9.85 23.43
N PHE A 211 -3.08 -9.41 22.88
CA PHE A 211 -3.46 -9.72 21.51
C PHE A 211 -2.52 -9.05 20.50
N ALA A 212 -2.14 -7.79 20.74
CA ALA A 212 -1.16 -7.09 19.91
C ALA A 212 0.23 -7.74 20.01
N GLU A 213 0.68 -8.11 21.20
CA GLU A 213 1.93 -8.87 21.42
C GLU A 213 1.91 -10.19 20.65
N LEU A 214 0.78 -10.92 20.69
CA LEU A 214 0.60 -12.16 19.95
C LEU A 214 0.72 -11.95 18.44
N ILE A 215 0.01 -10.96 17.89
CA ILE A 215 0.05 -10.65 16.45
C ILE A 215 1.44 -10.19 16.03
N LEU A 216 2.05 -9.28 16.78
CA LEU A 216 3.37 -8.76 16.48
C LEU A 216 4.46 -9.81 16.68
N GLY A 217 4.14 -10.92 17.37
CA GLY A 217 5.08 -11.99 17.69
C GLY A 217 6.10 -11.59 18.75
N TYR A 218 5.72 -10.70 19.67
CA TYR A 218 6.58 -10.28 20.76
C TYR A 218 6.84 -11.44 21.74
N HIS A 219 8.10 -11.63 22.12
CA HIS A 219 8.50 -12.56 23.17
C HIS A 219 9.36 -11.84 24.20
N ARG A 220 9.38 -12.33 25.44
CA ARG A 220 10.12 -11.72 26.57
C ARG A 220 11.64 -11.60 26.34
N SER A 221 12.17 -12.25 25.30
CA SER A 221 13.55 -12.11 24.84
C SER A 221 13.84 -10.80 24.09
N GLY A 222 12.83 -9.99 23.78
CA GLY A 222 12.96 -8.71 23.07
C GLY A 222 13.14 -8.83 21.54
N ILE A 223 13.20 -10.05 21.01
CA ILE A 223 13.25 -10.32 19.56
C ILE A 223 11.86 -10.73 19.09
N TYR A 224 11.33 -10.01 18.09
CA TYR A 224 10.02 -10.30 17.53
C TYR A 224 10.08 -11.46 16.53
N ASN A 225 9.11 -12.35 16.61
CA ASN A 225 8.89 -13.42 15.65
C ASN A 225 8.00 -12.93 14.48
N PRO A 226 8.44 -13.01 13.22
CA PRO A 226 7.65 -12.53 12.08
C PRO A 226 6.45 -13.43 11.73
N PHE A 227 6.46 -14.71 12.11
CA PHE A 227 5.46 -15.68 11.65
C PHE A 227 4.02 -15.34 12.07
N PRO A 228 3.73 -14.94 13.34
CA PRO A 228 2.38 -14.55 13.74
C PRO A 228 1.83 -13.38 12.91
N MET A 229 2.65 -12.34 12.69
CA MET A 229 2.25 -11.16 11.91
C MET A 229 1.99 -11.54 10.45
N MET A 230 2.88 -12.33 9.84
CA MET A 230 2.70 -12.80 8.47
C MET A 230 1.45 -13.67 8.30
N ALA A 231 1.17 -14.56 9.27
CA ALA A 231 -0.04 -15.37 9.27
C ALA A 231 -1.30 -14.51 9.39
N PHE A 232 -1.29 -13.51 10.29
CA PHE A 232 -2.37 -12.55 10.44
C PHE A 232 -2.60 -11.73 9.16
N MET A 233 -1.53 -11.25 8.53
CA MET A 233 -1.59 -10.52 7.26
C MET A 233 -2.17 -11.36 6.14
N LEU A 234 -1.81 -12.64 6.05
CA LEU A 234 -2.36 -13.57 5.08
C LEU A 234 -3.85 -13.82 5.34
N LEU A 235 -4.23 -14.05 6.59
CA LEU A 235 -5.63 -14.24 7.00
C LEU A 235 -6.49 -13.02 6.64
N ILE A 236 -6.03 -11.81 6.98
CA ILE A 236 -6.72 -10.57 6.61
C ILE A 236 -6.81 -10.45 5.09
N SER A 237 -5.74 -10.75 4.36
CA SER A 237 -5.75 -10.66 2.90
C SER A 237 -6.82 -11.57 2.27
N VAL A 238 -7.00 -12.78 2.80
CA VAL A 238 -8.05 -13.72 2.36
C VAL A 238 -9.45 -13.14 2.64
N ILE A 239 -9.67 -12.64 3.85
CA ILE A 239 -10.96 -12.02 4.25
C ILE A 239 -11.26 -10.81 3.37
N MET A 240 -10.28 -9.93 3.17
CA MET A 240 -10.42 -8.74 2.33
C MET A 240 -10.69 -9.11 0.87
N LEU A 241 -10.03 -10.12 0.32
CA LEU A 241 -10.29 -10.58 -1.03
C LEU A 241 -11.74 -11.08 -1.19
N ALA A 242 -12.28 -11.78 -0.18
CA ALA A 242 -13.68 -12.19 -0.17
C ALA A 242 -14.64 -10.99 -0.12
N ILE A 243 -14.36 -9.99 0.73
CA ILE A 243 -15.12 -8.74 0.82
C ILE A 243 -15.09 -7.99 -0.51
N VAL A 244 -13.90 -7.81 -1.10
CA VAL A 244 -13.74 -7.14 -2.39
C VAL A 244 -14.55 -7.87 -3.45
N ARG A 245 -14.47 -9.20 -3.53
CA ARG A 245 -15.24 -10.00 -4.50
C ARG A 245 -16.74 -9.81 -4.33
N TYR A 246 -17.23 -9.79 -3.09
CA TYR A 246 -18.63 -9.51 -2.78
C TYR A 246 -19.04 -8.10 -3.25
N LEU A 247 -18.33 -7.05 -2.83
CA LEU A 247 -18.60 -5.67 -3.24
C LEU A 247 -18.52 -5.50 -4.75
N PHE A 248 -17.55 -6.15 -5.39
CA PHE A 248 -17.35 -6.15 -6.82
C PHE A 248 -18.57 -6.69 -7.57
N SER A 249 -19.16 -7.78 -7.07
CA SER A 249 -20.37 -8.37 -7.63
C SER A 249 -21.58 -7.43 -7.56
N LYS A 250 -21.60 -6.51 -6.59
CA LYS A 250 -22.68 -5.54 -6.36
C LYS A 250 -22.51 -4.22 -7.11
N LYS A 251 -21.36 -3.98 -7.77
CA LYS A 251 -21.11 -2.75 -8.53
C LYS A 251 -22.22 -2.49 -9.56
N GLN A 252 -22.76 -1.28 -9.56
CA GLN A 252 -23.80 -0.88 -10.50
C GLN A 252 -23.20 -0.02 -11.63
N LEU A 253 -23.71 -0.22 -12.85
CA LEU A 253 -23.46 0.70 -13.96
C LEU A 253 -24.26 1.97 -13.70
N LYS A 254 -23.56 3.06 -13.42
CA LYS A 254 -24.19 4.37 -13.24
C LYS A 254 -24.46 4.93 -14.64
N ARG A 255 -25.73 5.15 -14.94
CA ARG A 255 -26.12 6.06 -16.02
C ARG A 255 -25.81 7.45 -15.48
N GLU A 256 -24.83 8.10 -16.10
CA GLU A 256 -24.70 9.55 -15.95
C GLU A 256 -25.75 10.21 -16.83
#